data_AF-A0A954FG00-F1
#
_entry.id   AF-A0A954FG00-F1
#
_cell.length_a   1.000
_cell.length_b   1.000
_cell.length_c   1.000
_cell.angle_alpha   90.00
_cell.angle_beta   90.00
_cell.angle_gamma   90.00
#
_symmetry.space_group_name_H-M   'P 1'
#
loop_
_entity.id
_entity.type
_entity.pdbx_description
1 polymer ?
#
loop_
_entity_poly.entity_id
_entity_poly.type
_entity_poly.pdbx_seq_one_letter_code
_entity_poly.pdbx_strand_id
1 'polypeptide(L)'
;MRQRFFTSLLMLLSLLVLTSLTHAETILIPFGKETRWRFQDGSRPVPPNWFEPQFDDSQWQSGIAPLGYGDADINTTLSFGSDPQKKTITACFRHSFQIEDTSQFKQLVLMIRSDDGCIVYLNGKEVVRHNLPQGQITADTLALKRSDGLEERIYQYFKIETPQLISGTNVIAIEVHQVDARSSDLFFDLALRGYPDRDSLRPKMQEQARQATVDYHSKHFVGPKIRIQDGYVDGGRGMKLDEKGQAFSRRELIIVDRQRDPALKQHLEFARSEELKALEPLKRATRLAQYVDQSMSLDKANRWSTPAVVLLSREYANEGVLLGDVTRLCGAGVCRHRALLFKLLADEAGLDVALVRGNYGDASRAGGHAWNELYLPDGRRFIIDTMQRRIEPLGTDGSQTSSRYLTIDNKPWYPKSKPAEAERPQNSAN
;
A
#
# COMPACT_ATOMS: atom_id res chain seq x y z
N MET A 1 -20.10 42.94 -65.80
CA MET A 1 -19.14 41.81 -65.79
C MET A 1 -18.74 41.54 -64.33
N ARG A 2 -19.17 40.38 -63.79
CA ARG A 2 -18.62 39.56 -62.68
C ARG A 2 -18.11 40.23 -61.39
N GLN A 3 -18.79 39.98 -60.25
CA GLN A 3 -18.39 39.04 -59.15
C GLN A 3 -17.40 39.68 -58.14
N ARG A 4 -17.43 39.50 -56.81
CA ARG A 4 -18.06 38.52 -55.90
C ARG A 4 -17.96 39.03 -54.45
N PHE A 5 -18.91 38.59 -53.63
CA PHE A 5 -18.93 38.62 -52.17
C PHE A 5 -17.65 38.05 -51.53
N PHE A 6 -17.17 38.66 -50.44
CA PHE A 6 -16.41 37.96 -49.40
C PHE A 6 -16.66 38.61 -48.03
N THR A 7 -17.72 38.16 -47.36
CA THR A 7 -17.82 38.20 -45.90
C THR A 7 -16.96 37.06 -45.34
N SER A 8 -15.83 37.39 -44.74
CA SER A 8 -14.95 36.42 -44.07
C SER A 8 -15.56 35.98 -42.75
N LEU A 9 -16.19 34.81 -42.74
CA LEU A 9 -16.52 34.07 -41.53
C LEU A 9 -15.34 33.13 -41.22
N LEU A 10 -14.46 33.53 -40.30
CA LEU A 10 -13.51 32.60 -39.67
C LEU A 10 -14.27 31.79 -38.62
N MET A 11 -14.67 30.57 -38.95
CA MET A 11 -15.00 29.54 -37.95
C MET A 11 -13.68 28.91 -37.47
N LEU A 12 -13.22 29.29 -36.28
CA LEU A 12 -12.19 28.54 -35.56
C LEU A 12 -12.87 27.30 -34.95
N LEU A 13 -12.67 26.13 -35.56
CA LEU A 13 -13.03 24.86 -34.97
C LEU A 13 -11.92 24.47 -33.98
N SER A 14 -12.07 24.80 -32.71
CA SER A 14 -11.19 24.27 -31.65
C SER A 14 -11.55 22.81 -31.40
N LEU A 15 -10.80 21.88 -32.00
CA LEU A 15 -10.88 20.46 -31.67
C LEU A 15 -10.29 20.26 -30.27
N LEU A 16 -11.15 20.27 -29.25
CA LEU A 16 -10.78 19.80 -27.92
C LEU A 16 -10.58 18.29 -28.00
N VAL A 17 -9.35 17.85 -28.21
CA VAL A 17 -8.97 16.46 -27.98
C VAL A 17 -8.98 16.28 -26.47
N LEU A 18 -10.09 15.81 -25.90
CA LEU A 18 -10.08 15.22 -24.57
C LEU A 18 -9.22 13.96 -24.67
N THR A 19 -7.93 14.09 -24.39
CA THR A 19 -7.11 12.93 -24.06
C THR A 19 -7.63 12.40 -22.72
N SER A 20 -8.43 11.33 -22.77
CA SER A 20 -8.71 10.55 -21.56
C SER A 20 -7.37 10.01 -21.06
N LEU A 21 -6.83 10.63 -20.02
CA LEU A 21 -5.76 10.02 -19.24
C LEU A 21 -6.36 8.78 -18.60
N THR A 22 -6.14 7.62 -19.21
CA THR A 22 -6.39 6.34 -18.57
C THR A 22 -5.45 6.27 -17.37
N HIS A 23 -6.00 6.54 -16.19
CA HIS A 23 -5.25 6.36 -14.95
C HIS A 23 -5.02 4.86 -14.80
N ALA A 24 -3.80 4.47 -14.42
CA ALA A 24 -3.50 3.07 -14.14
C ALA A 24 -4.37 2.52 -12.99
N GLU A 25 -4.95 3.41 -12.17
CA GLU A 25 -5.78 3.09 -11.03
C GLU A 25 -6.72 4.26 -10.74
N THR A 26 -7.96 3.96 -10.33
CA THR A 26 -8.93 4.93 -9.79
C THR A 26 -9.35 4.51 -8.38
N ILE A 27 -9.31 5.43 -7.43
CA ILE A 27 -9.88 5.21 -6.09
C ILE A 27 -11.39 5.34 -6.19
N LEU A 28 -12.11 4.23 -6.02
CA LEU A 28 -13.58 4.20 -6.02
C LEU A 28 -14.12 4.45 -4.61
N ILE A 29 -13.45 3.90 -3.60
CA ILE A 29 -13.75 4.10 -2.18
C ILE A 29 -12.41 4.27 -1.43
N PRO A 30 -12.14 5.42 -0.79
CA PRO A 30 -10.91 5.63 -0.02
C PRO A 30 -10.94 4.88 1.33
N PHE A 31 -9.81 4.82 2.01
CA PHE A 31 -9.71 4.22 3.35
C PHE A 31 -10.28 5.14 4.44
N GLY A 32 -10.82 4.55 5.50
CA GLY A 32 -11.00 5.19 6.81
C GLY A 32 -11.80 6.48 6.78
N LYS A 33 -11.20 7.56 7.29
CA LYS A 33 -11.90 8.82 7.61
C LYS A 33 -12.52 9.53 6.41
N GLU A 34 -12.11 9.18 5.21
CA GLU A 34 -12.65 9.72 3.96
C GLU A 34 -13.94 9.01 3.52
N THR A 35 -14.28 7.87 4.15
CA THR A 35 -15.44 7.06 3.80
C THR A 35 -16.47 7.03 4.91
N ARG A 36 -17.70 7.38 4.56
CA ARG A 36 -18.88 7.29 5.43
C ARG A 36 -19.75 6.13 5.00
N TRP A 37 -20.09 5.27 5.95
CA TRP A 37 -20.94 4.10 5.75
C TRP A 37 -22.33 4.32 6.32
N ARG A 38 -23.34 3.71 5.70
CA ARG A 38 -24.62 3.38 6.35
C ARG A 38 -24.47 2.04 7.04
N PHE A 39 -25.00 1.88 8.23
CA PHE A 39 -24.84 0.63 8.98
C PHE A 39 -26.04 0.24 9.85
N GLN A 40 -26.11 -1.07 10.13
CA GLN A 40 -27.01 -1.70 11.09
C GLN A 40 -26.22 -2.73 11.91
N ASP A 41 -26.19 -2.57 13.22
CA ASP A 41 -25.31 -3.28 14.17
C ASP A 41 -26.07 -4.28 15.07
N GLY A 42 -27.28 -4.67 14.64
CA GLY A 42 -28.17 -5.56 15.40
C GLY A 42 -29.20 -4.85 16.27
N SER A 43 -29.19 -3.51 16.31
CA SER A 43 -30.27 -2.75 16.96
C SER A 43 -31.66 -3.03 16.35
N ARG A 44 -31.70 -3.50 15.10
CA ARG A 44 -32.89 -3.92 14.37
C ARG A 44 -32.58 -5.09 13.43
N PRO A 45 -33.55 -5.99 13.19
CA PRO A 45 -33.43 -7.01 12.15
C PRO A 45 -33.15 -6.38 10.78
N VAL A 46 -32.27 -7.01 10.02
CA VAL A 46 -31.91 -6.60 8.66
C VAL A 46 -32.79 -7.36 7.66
N PRO A 47 -33.50 -6.68 6.73
CA PRO A 47 -34.32 -7.35 5.72
C PRO A 47 -33.49 -8.25 4.79
N PRO A 48 -34.02 -9.37 4.27
CA PRO A 48 -33.23 -10.32 3.48
C PRO A 48 -32.70 -9.77 2.14
N ASN A 49 -33.25 -8.66 1.64
CA ASN A 49 -32.83 -7.98 0.42
C ASN A 49 -31.95 -6.75 0.69
N TRP A 50 -31.43 -6.58 1.90
CA TRP A 50 -30.71 -5.38 2.32
C TRP A 50 -29.43 -5.12 1.54
N PHE A 51 -28.84 -6.10 0.86
CA PHE A 51 -27.61 -5.95 0.07
C PHE A 51 -27.89 -5.56 -1.39
N GLU A 52 -29.17 -5.51 -1.77
CA GLU A 52 -29.59 -5.16 -3.13
C GLU A 52 -29.38 -3.66 -3.43
N PRO A 53 -29.08 -3.27 -4.68
CA PRO A 53 -28.87 -1.87 -5.06
C PRO A 53 -30.05 -0.95 -4.70
N GLN A 54 -31.29 -1.43 -4.92
CA GLN A 54 -32.54 -0.69 -4.74
C GLN A 54 -33.02 -0.60 -3.29
N PHE A 55 -32.32 -1.21 -2.34
CA PHE A 55 -32.71 -1.17 -0.93
C PHE A 55 -32.58 0.26 -0.36
N ASP A 56 -33.65 0.74 0.29
CA ASP A 56 -33.67 2.04 0.97
C ASP A 56 -33.03 1.92 2.36
N ASP A 57 -31.79 2.40 2.48
CA ASP A 57 -31.04 2.47 3.73
C ASP A 57 -31.15 3.85 4.43
N SER A 58 -32.11 4.70 4.06
CA SER A 58 -32.29 6.02 4.66
C SER A 58 -32.51 5.99 6.18
N GLN A 59 -33.09 4.90 6.69
CA GLN A 59 -33.32 4.67 8.12
C GLN A 59 -32.12 4.05 8.85
N TRP A 60 -31.04 3.72 8.14
CA TRP A 60 -29.83 3.18 8.74
C TRP A 60 -29.00 4.31 9.36
N GLN A 61 -28.31 3.97 10.43
CA GLN A 61 -27.33 4.84 11.06
C GLN A 61 -26.20 5.15 10.07
N SER A 62 -25.47 6.24 10.29
CA SER A 62 -24.35 6.60 9.42
C SER A 62 -23.14 7.07 10.21
N GLY A 63 -21.96 6.62 9.80
CA GLY A 63 -20.71 6.81 10.52
C GLY A 63 -19.50 6.86 9.62
N ILE A 64 -18.45 7.53 10.08
CA ILE A 64 -17.14 7.57 9.42
C ILE A 64 -16.35 6.31 9.79
N ALA A 65 -15.71 5.66 8.82
CA ALA A 65 -14.83 4.53 9.08
C ALA A 65 -13.52 4.94 9.79
N PRO A 66 -12.87 4.05 10.55
CA PRO A 66 -13.34 2.70 10.89
C PRO A 66 -14.54 2.70 11.84
N LEU A 67 -15.39 1.67 11.69
CA LEU A 67 -16.56 1.44 12.54
C LEU A 67 -16.34 0.19 13.40
N GLY A 68 -16.84 0.20 14.64
CA GLY A 68 -16.68 -0.98 15.51
C GLY A 68 -16.85 -0.74 17.01
N TYR A 69 -16.30 -1.61 17.83
CA TYR A 69 -16.05 -1.38 19.27
C TYR A 69 -14.77 -2.12 19.72
N GLY A 70 -14.23 -1.75 20.89
CA GLY A 70 -13.09 -2.46 21.50
C GLY A 70 -11.69 -1.99 21.08
N ASP A 71 -11.54 -1.36 19.91
CA ASP A 71 -10.26 -0.77 19.43
C ASP A 71 -10.23 0.76 19.63
N ALA A 72 -9.04 1.32 19.88
CA ALA A 72 -8.82 2.75 20.11
C ALA A 72 -8.90 3.58 18.82
N ASP A 73 -8.67 2.97 17.66
CA ASP A 73 -8.64 3.67 16.36
C ASP A 73 -10.02 3.75 15.66
N ILE A 74 -11.10 3.53 16.41
CA ILE A 74 -12.48 3.53 15.91
C ILE A 74 -13.05 4.95 15.88
N ASN A 75 -13.58 5.37 14.73
CA ASN A 75 -14.23 6.67 14.57
C ASN A 75 -15.73 6.63 14.82
N THR A 76 -16.39 5.52 14.50
CA THR A 76 -17.81 5.32 14.79
C THR A 76 -18.01 4.08 15.64
N THR A 77 -18.46 4.27 16.88
CA THR A 77 -18.78 3.16 17.77
C THR A 77 -20.09 2.49 17.36
N LEU A 78 -20.09 1.17 17.21
CA LEU A 78 -21.28 0.35 17.00
C LEU A 78 -21.86 -0.10 18.35
N SER A 79 -23.18 -0.30 18.38
CA SER A 79 -23.83 -1.05 19.45
C SER A 79 -23.54 -2.54 19.31
N PHE A 80 -23.44 -3.24 20.44
CA PHE A 80 -23.38 -4.69 20.49
C PHE A 80 -24.61 -5.30 21.17
N GLY A 81 -25.69 -4.53 21.29
CA GLY A 81 -26.85 -4.88 22.12
C GLY A 81 -26.63 -4.56 23.60
N SER A 82 -27.54 -5.05 24.46
CA SER A 82 -27.55 -4.73 25.89
C SER A 82 -26.74 -5.69 26.77
N ASP A 83 -26.40 -6.87 26.27
CA ASP A 83 -25.69 -7.91 27.03
C ASP A 83 -24.28 -8.14 26.44
N PRO A 84 -23.21 -7.72 27.13
CA PRO A 84 -21.84 -7.90 26.64
C PRO A 84 -21.40 -9.38 26.59
N GLN A 85 -22.17 -10.31 27.16
CA GLN A 85 -21.96 -11.76 27.04
C GLN A 85 -22.77 -12.40 25.90
N LYS A 86 -23.66 -11.63 25.26
CA LYS A 86 -24.54 -12.07 24.17
C LYS A 86 -24.69 -10.97 23.13
N LYS A 87 -23.57 -10.56 22.56
CA LYS A 87 -23.51 -9.53 21.52
C LYS A 87 -24.15 -10.01 20.22
N THR A 88 -24.63 -9.07 19.42
CA THR A 88 -25.04 -9.36 18.03
C THR A 88 -23.85 -9.93 17.26
N ILE A 89 -24.05 -11.04 16.56
CA ILE A 89 -23.00 -11.67 15.74
C ILE A 89 -22.65 -10.84 14.51
N THR A 90 -23.67 -10.22 13.90
CA THR A 90 -23.54 -9.60 12.57
C THR A 90 -23.73 -8.08 12.62
N ALA A 91 -22.84 -7.36 11.95
CA ALA A 91 -23.03 -5.96 11.58
C ALA A 91 -23.04 -5.81 10.06
N CYS A 92 -24.03 -5.08 9.53
CA CYS A 92 -24.20 -4.84 8.11
C CYS A 92 -23.83 -3.39 7.76
N PHE A 93 -23.16 -3.19 6.62
CA PHE A 93 -22.68 -1.91 6.12
C PHE A 93 -23.04 -1.72 4.66
N ARG A 94 -23.38 -0.49 4.25
CA ARG A 94 -23.66 -0.11 2.87
C ARG A 94 -22.96 1.20 2.51
N HIS A 95 -22.44 1.26 1.29
CA HIS A 95 -21.92 2.49 0.71
C HIS A 95 -22.27 2.54 -0.78
N SER A 96 -22.69 3.73 -1.24
CA SER A 96 -22.97 4.01 -2.65
C SER A 96 -21.87 4.88 -3.24
N PHE A 97 -21.42 4.57 -4.45
CA PHE A 97 -20.39 5.32 -5.16
C PHE A 97 -20.75 5.45 -6.65
N GLN A 98 -20.23 6.49 -7.30
CA GLN A 98 -20.55 6.80 -8.70
C GLN A 98 -19.45 6.32 -9.64
N ILE A 99 -19.86 5.74 -10.77
CA ILE A 99 -18.97 5.45 -11.91
C ILE A 99 -19.61 6.01 -13.17
N GLU A 100 -18.92 6.88 -13.89
CA GLU A 100 -19.41 7.42 -15.16
C GLU A 100 -19.32 6.37 -16.29
N ASP A 101 -18.12 5.86 -16.51
CA ASP A 101 -17.82 4.86 -17.54
C ASP A 101 -17.28 3.60 -16.89
N THR A 102 -18.00 2.48 -16.99
CA THR A 102 -17.56 1.20 -16.42
C THR A 102 -16.53 0.49 -17.29
N SER A 103 -16.43 0.85 -18.58
CA SER A 103 -15.50 0.21 -19.52
C SER A 103 -14.04 0.45 -19.17
N GLN A 104 -13.78 1.47 -18.35
CA GLN A 104 -12.46 1.79 -17.82
C GLN A 104 -11.99 0.84 -16.70
N PHE A 105 -12.83 -0.08 -16.21
CA PHE A 105 -12.51 -0.98 -15.11
C PHE A 105 -12.74 -2.44 -15.49
N LYS A 106 -11.65 -3.18 -15.72
CA LYS A 106 -11.70 -4.65 -15.93
C LYS A 106 -11.25 -5.43 -14.71
N GLN A 107 -10.74 -4.75 -13.69
CA GLN A 107 -10.27 -5.36 -12.46
C GLN A 107 -10.57 -4.43 -11.30
N LEU A 108 -11.11 -4.96 -10.20
CA LEU A 108 -11.13 -4.26 -8.93
C LEU A 108 -10.19 -4.91 -7.94
N VAL A 109 -9.69 -4.09 -7.03
CA VAL A 109 -9.00 -4.51 -5.82
C VAL A 109 -9.80 -4.00 -4.64
N LEU A 110 -10.27 -4.94 -3.83
CA LEU A 110 -10.93 -4.70 -2.57
C LEU A 110 -9.91 -4.93 -1.45
N MET A 111 -9.76 -3.94 -0.58
CA MET A 111 -8.95 -4.05 0.63
C MET A 111 -9.88 -3.88 1.82
N ILE A 112 -10.01 -4.91 2.65
CA ILE A 112 -10.90 -4.91 3.82
C ILE A 112 -10.15 -5.28 5.09
N ARG A 113 -10.36 -4.51 6.15
CA ARG A 113 -10.01 -4.89 7.52
C ARG A 113 -11.33 -5.13 8.24
N SER A 114 -11.68 -6.38 8.44
CA SER A 114 -12.86 -6.80 9.18
C SER A 114 -12.45 -7.75 10.28
N ASP A 115 -13.11 -7.64 11.42
CA ASP A 115 -12.96 -8.62 12.48
C ASP A 115 -13.67 -9.94 12.14
N ASP A 116 -13.00 -11.04 12.46
CA ASP A 116 -13.35 -12.43 12.17
C ASP A 116 -13.76 -12.74 10.71
N GLY A 117 -15.05 -12.70 10.38
CA GLY A 117 -15.59 -13.14 9.08
C GLY A 117 -16.33 -12.04 8.33
N CYS A 118 -16.34 -12.10 6.99
CA CYS A 118 -17.11 -11.16 6.20
C CYS A 118 -17.61 -11.68 4.86
N ILE A 119 -18.70 -11.08 4.38
CA ILE A 119 -19.17 -11.20 2.99
C ILE A 119 -19.30 -9.81 2.40
N VAL A 120 -18.81 -9.65 1.18
CA VAL A 120 -18.95 -8.43 0.40
C VAL A 120 -19.83 -8.72 -0.81
N TYR A 121 -20.85 -7.90 -0.96
CA TYR A 121 -21.73 -7.85 -2.12
C TYR A 121 -21.44 -6.58 -2.92
N LEU A 122 -21.31 -6.73 -4.24
CA LEU A 122 -21.25 -5.62 -5.19
C LEU A 122 -22.49 -5.68 -6.07
N ASN A 123 -23.31 -4.65 -6.01
CA ASN A 123 -24.58 -4.55 -6.73
C ASN A 123 -25.48 -5.79 -6.54
N GLY A 124 -25.63 -6.25 -5.30
CA GLY A 124 -26.46 -7.41 -4.95
C GLY A 124 -25.79 -8.78 -5.13
N LYS A 125 -24.61 -8.83 -5.77
CA LYS A 125 -23.89 -10.10 -5.99
C LYS A 125 -22.74 -10.27 -5.01
N GLU A 126 -22.67 -11.43 -4.35
CA GLU A 126 -21.51 -11.83 -3.55
C GLU A 126 -20.23 -11.87 -4.41
N VAL A 127 -19.21 -11.12 -4.01
CA VAL A 127 -17.90 -11.02 -4.68
C VAL A 127 -16.74 -11.47 -3.80
N VAL A 128 -16.90 -11.42 -2.48
CA VAL A 128 -15.91 -11.91 -1.51
C VAL A 128 -16.64 -12.59 -0.36
N ARG A 129 -16.16 -13.75 0.06
CA ARG A 129 -16.51 -14.41 1.32
C ARG A 129 -15.23 -14.83 2.00
N HIS A 130 -14.98 -14.29 3.18
CA HIS A 130 -13.78 -14.57 3.95
C HIS A 130 -14.15 -15.11 5.34
N ASN A 131 -13.45 -16.19 5.74
CA ASN A 131 -13.56 -16.81 7.06
C ASN A 131 -15.00 -17.15 7.51
N LEU A 132 -15.85 -17.55 6.56
CA LEU A 132 -17.23 -17.98 6.77
C LEU A 132 -17.52 -19.33 6.09
N PRO A 133 -18.49 -20.11 6.59
CA PRO A 133 -18.85 -21.39 5.99
C PRO A 133 -19.39 -21.23 4.55
N GLN A 134 -19.37 -22.33 3.80
CA GLN A 134 -20.05 -22.41 2.52
C GLN A 134 -21.57 -22.56 2.73
N GLY A 135 -22.35 -22.19 1.72
CA GLY A 135 -23.82 -22.30 1.75
C GLY A 135 -24.51 -21.02 2.20
N GLN A 136 -25.76 -21.17 2.67
CA GLN A 136 -26.60 -20.07 3.12
C GLN A 136 -26.06 -19.47 4.41
N ILE A 137 -25.99 -18.13 4.45
CA ILE A 137 -25.51 -17.37 5.59
C ILE A 137 -26.69 -16.60 6.18
N THR A 138 -26.76 -16.58 7.50
CA THR A 138 -27.77 -15.88 8.30
C THR A 138 -27.09 -14.92 9.27
N ALA A 139 -27.85 -14.01 9.87
CA ALA A 139 -27.33 -13.06 10.86
C ALA A 139 -26.73 -13.71 12.12
N ASP A 140 -26.98 -15.01 12.35
CA ASP A 140 -26.41 -15.79 13.47
C ASP A 140 -25.26 -16.70 13.03
N THR A 141 -24.90 -16.69 11.74
CA THR A 141 -23.79 -17.50 11.25
C THR A 141 -22.48 -16.98 11.81
N LEU A 142 -21.70 -17.86 12.43
CA LEU A 142 -20.42 -17.52 13.03
C LEU A 142 -19.29 -17.59 12.01
N ALA A 143 -18.27 -16.76 12.21
CA ALA A 143 -16.99 -16.95 11.52
C ALA A 143 -16.37 -18.31 11.86
N LEU A 144 -15.56 -18.84 10.94
CA LEU A 144 -14.93 -20.16 11.11
C LEU A 144 -13.81 -20.15 12.15
N LYS A 145 -13.10 -19.01 12.27
CA LYS A 145 -11.95 -18.83 13.15
C LYS A 145 -11.93 -17.39 13.66
N ARG A 146 -11.27 -17.19 14.80
CA ARG A 146 -10.95 -15.85 15.26
C ARG A 146 -9.85 -15.24 14.38
N SER A 147 -9.99 -13.98 14.00
CA SER A 147 -8.91 -13.16 13.44
C SER A 147 -8.14 -12.51 14.59
N ASP A 148 -6.86 -12.85 14.75
CA ASP A 148 -6.04 -12.36 15.86
C ASP A 148 -4.71 -11.76 15.37
N GLY A 149 -4.13 -10.90 16.19
CA GLY A 149 -2.72 -10.52 16.08
C GLY A 149 -2.45 -9.58 14.89
N LEU A 150 -1.65 -10.02 13.91
CA LEU A 150 -1.34 -9.17 12.76
C LEU A 150 -2.48 -9.12 11.75
N GLU A 151 -3.13 -10.27 11.51
CA GLU A 151 -4.18 -10.43 10.49
C GLU A 151 -5.34 -9.48 10.73
N GLU A 152 -5.76 -9.36 11.99
CA GLU A 152 -6.81 -8.45 12.44
C GLU A 152 -6.45 -6.96 12.29
N ARG A 153 -5.16 -6.62 12.18
CA ARG A 153 -4.66 -5.23 12.14
C ARG A 153 -4.30 -4.74 10.74
N ILE A 154 -4.39 -5.60 9.73
CA ILE A 154 -4.05 -5.27 8.35
C ILE A 154 -5.27 -5.42 7.45
N TYR A 155 -5.17 -4.83 6.26
CA TYR A 155 -6.14 -5.03 5.22
C TYR A 155 -5.84 -6.31 4.46
N GLN A 156 -6.85 -7.16 4.40
CA GLN A 156 -6.90 -8.29 3.49
C GLN A 156 -7.23 -7.82 2.09
N TYR A 157 -6.69 -8.50 1.09
CA TYR A 157 -6.68 -8.05 -0.29
C TYR A 157 -7.37 -9.06 -1.20
N PHE A 158 -8.35 -8.61 -1.97
CA PHE A 158 -9.14 -9.44 -2.88
C PHE A 158 -9.24 -8.82 -4.27
N LYS A 159 -9.02 -9.65 -5.29
CA LYS A 159 -9.17 -9.29 -6.69
C LYS A 159 -10.55 -9.67 -7.20
N ILE A 160 -11.26 -8.74 -7.81
CA ILE A 160 -12.56 -8.98 -8.46
C ILE A 160 -12.38 -8.78 -9.96
N GLU A 161 -12.33 -9.89 -10.70
CA GLU A 161 -11.95 -9.91 -12.13
C GLU A 161 -13.13 -9.63 -13.07
N THR A 162 -14.37 -9.84 -12.61
CA THR A 162 -15.59 -9.58 -13.39
C THR A 162 -16.51 -8.67 -12.60
N PRO A 163 -16.13 -7.40 -12.39
CA PRO A 163 -16.92 -6.52 -11.56
C PRO A 163 -18.22 -6.16 -12.30
N GLN A 164 -19.37 -6.46 -11.69
CA GLN A 164 -20.69 -6.17 -12.28
C GLN A 164 -21.06 -4.71 -12.06
N LEU A 165 -20.19 -3.80 -12.50
CA LEU A 165 -20.38 -2.37 -12.36
C LEU A 165 -21.39 -1.86 -13.37
N ILE A 166 -22.17 -0.86 -12.96
CA ILE A 166 -23.10 -0.14 -13.82
C ILE A 166 -22.69 1.33 -13.92
N SER A 167 -22.96 1.97 -15.06
CA SER A 167 -22.82 3.43 -15.14
C SER A 167 -23.85 4.09 -14.22
N GLY A 168 -23.41 5.05 -13.43
CA GLY A 168 -24.16 5.68 -12.35
C GLY A 168 -23.84 5.09 -10.98
N THR A 169 -24.87 4.99 -10.14
CA THR A 169 -24.75 4.55 -8.74
C THR A 169 -24.47 3.05 -8.65
N ASN A 170 -23.37 2.69 -8.01
CA ASN A 170 -23.07 1.33 -7.59
C ASN A 170 -23.17 1.24 -6.07
N VAL A 171 -23.52 0.07 -5.56
CA VAL A 171 -23.64 -0.20 -4.12
C VAL A 171 -22.69 -1.33 -3.75
N ILE A 172 -21.89 -1.09 -2.72
CA ILE A 172 -21.16 -2.14 -2.01
C ILE A 172 -21.82 -2.35 -0.64
N ALA A 173 -22.07 -3.61 -0.31
CA ALA A 173 -22.71 -4.02 0.93
C ALA A 173 -21.86 -5.09 1.61
N ILE A 174 -21.71 -5.01 2.94
CA ILE A 174 -20.82 -5.89 3.70
C ILE A 174 -21.52 -6.38 4.95
N GLU A 175 -21.46 -7.67 5.23
CA GLU A 175 -21.76 -8.24 6.55
C GLU A 175 -20.48 -8.70 7.20
N VAL A 176 -20.26 -8.28 8.44
CA VAL A 176 -19.16 -8.71 9.30
C VAL A 176 -19.73 -9.60 10.38
N HIS A 177 -19.14 -10.77 10.58
CA HIS A 177 -19.60 -11.84 11.44
C HIS A 177 -18.53 -12.19 12.46
N GLN A 178 -18.91 -12.17 13.73
CA GLN A 178 -18.06 -12.57 14.84
C GLN A 178 -17.97 -14.11 14.97
N VAL A 179 -16.87 -14.61 15.51
CA VAL A 179 -16.66 -16.05 15.79
C VAL A 179 -17.53 -16.52 16.96
N ASP A 180 -17.86 -15.62 17.89
CA ASP A 180 -18.77 -15.88 19.00
C ASP A 180 -19.39 -14.59 19.60
N ALA A 181 -20.48 -14.74 20.36
CA ALA A 181 -21.23 -13.62 20.93
C ALA A 181 -20.53 -12.90 22.11
N ARG A 182 -19.34 -13.35 22.53
CA ARG A 182 -18.55 -12.76 23.61
C ARG A 182 -17.29 -12.07 23.09
N SER A 183 -17.14 -11.93 21.77
CA SER A 183 -16.00 -11.22 21.18
C SER A 183 -15.79 -9.86 21.85
N SER A 184 -14.54 -9.50 22.12
CA SER A 184 -14.17 -8.25 22.79
C SER A 184 -14.45 -7.03 21.92
N ASP A 185 -14.33 -7.21 20.62
CA ASP A 185 -14.21 -6.20 19.59
C ASP A 185 -15.07 -6.52 18.36
N LEU A 186 -15.15 -5.52 17.50
CA LEU A 186 -15.52 -5.62 16.11
C LEU A 186 -14.83 -4.44 15.42
N PHE A 187 -14.21 -4.68 14.28
CA PHE A 187 -13.63 -3.64 13.45
C PHE A 187 -14.09 -3.77 12.01
N PHE A 188 -14.38 -2.65 11.35
CA PHE A 188 -14.67 -2.60 9.92
C PHE A 188 -14.10 -1.35 9.26
N ASP A 189 -13.30 -1.55 8.22
CA ASP A 189 -12.91 -0.54 7.24
C ASP A 189 -12.69 -1.22 5.87
N LEU A 190 -12.95 -0.50 4.78
CA LEU A 190 -12.82 -1.00 3.42
C LEU A 190 -12.46 0.11 2.45
N ALA A 191 -11.54 -0.19 1.54
CA ALA A 191 -11.29 0.59 0.33
C ALA A 191 -11.46 -0.25 -0.93
N LEU A 192 -11.78 0.44 -2.03
CA LEU A 192 -11.99 -0.15 -3.35
C LEU A 192 -11.25 0.65 -4.40
N ARG A 193 -10.46 -0.03 -5.23
CA ARG A 193 -9.70 0.55 -6.34
C ARG A 193 -10.09 -0.13 -7.65
N GLY A 194 -10.27 0.64 -8.71
CA GLY A 194 -10.55 0.16 -10.05
C GLY A 194 -9.34 0.29 -10.97
N TYR A 195 -9.15 -0.69 -11.85
CA TYR A 195 -8.02 -0.78 -12.77
C TYR A 195 -8.51 -1.10 -14.19
N PRO A 196 -7.92 -0.48 -15.24
CA PRO A 196 -8.24 -0.77 -16.64
C PRO A 196 -8.05 -2.22 -17.06
N ASP A 197 -7.11 -2.92 -16.43
CA ASP A 197 -6.82 -4.34 -16.65
C ASP A 197 -5.93 -4.90 -15.52
N ARG A 198 -5.62 -6.20 -15.60
CA ARG A 198 -4.70 -6.86 -14.67
C ARG A 198 -3.27 -6.34 -14.78
N ASP A 199 -2.87 -5.86 -15.96
CA ASP A 199 -1.52 -5.37 -16.19
C ASP A 199 -1.30 -4.03 -15.49
N SER A 200 -2.36 -3.28 -15.26
CA SER A 200 -2.37 -2.01 -14.53
C SER A 200 -2.07 -2.18 -13.03
N LEU A 201 -2.23 -3.39 -12.47
CA LEU A 201 -1.71 -3.73 -11.14
C LEU A 201 -0.18 -3.72 -11.11
N ARG A 202 0.49 -3.84 -12.26
CA ARG A 202 1.94 -3.81 -12.38
C ARG A 202 2.35 -2.39 -12.78
N PRO A 203 3.02 -1.63 -11.91
CA PRO A 203 3.39 -0.27 -12.24
C PRO A 203 4.39 -0.23 -13.40
N LYS A 204 4.12 0.67 -14.32
CA LYS A 204 5.08 1.10 -15.33
C LYS A 204 5.89 2.27 -14.75
N MET A 205 7.21 2.14 -14.80
CA MET A 205 8.11 3.24 -14.43
C MET A 205 7.85 4.45 -15.34
N GLN A 206 7.73 5.64 -14.75
CA GLN A 206 7.58 6.89 -15.51
C GLN A 206 8.96 7.46 -15.87
N GLU A 207 9.05 8.17 -17.00
CA GLU A 207 10.33 8.65 -17.53
C GLU A 207 11.06 9.58 -16.55
N GLN A 208 10.34 10.48 -15.88
CA GLN A 208 10.92 11.37 -14.87
C GLN A 208 11.57 10.64 -13.68
N ALA A 209 11.15 9.40 -13.39
CA ALA A 209 11.71 8.58 -12.33
C ALA A 209 12.81 7.62 -12.81
N ARG A 210 13.04 7.55 -14.13
CA ARG A 210 13.94 6.57 -14.76
C ARG A 210 15.34 6.57 -14.17
N GLN A 211 15.93 7.75 -13.99
CA GLN A 211 17.30 7.85 -13.47
C GLN A 211 17.44 7.16 -12.11
N ALA A 212 16.57 7.52 -11.14
CA ALA A 212 16.62 6.96 -9.80
C ALA A 212 16.27 5.45 -9.78
N THR A 213 15.28 5.03 -10.56
CA THR A 213 14.88 3.61 -10.66
C THR A 213 16.00 2.77 -11.25
N VAL A 214 16.60 3.18 -12.37
CA VAL A 214 17.69 2.46 -13.03
C VAL A 214 18.94 2.45 -12.15
N ASP A 215 19.31 3.57 -11.53
CA ASP A 215 20.47 3.65 -10.64
C ASP A 215 20.30 2.72 -9.44
N TYR A 216 19.14 2.73 -8.76
CA TYR A 216 18.92 1.84 -7.63
C TYR A 216 18.86 0.36 -8.04
N HIS A 217 18.27 0.09 -9.20
CA HIS A 217 18.15 -1.26 -9.71
C HIS A 217 19.52 -1.85 -10.10
N SER A 218 20.33 -1.10 -10.88
CA SER A 218 21.57 -1.58 -11.48
C SER A 218 22.82 -1.32 -10.64
N LYS A 219 22.88 -0.18 -9.94
CA LYS A 219 24.02 0.24 -9.13
C LYS A 219 23.77 0.07 -7.64
N HIS A 220 22.54 -0.24 -7.24
CA HIS A 220 22.13 -0.39 -5.84
C HIS A 220 22.38 0.88 -5.01
N PHE A 221 22.33 2.02 -5.69
CA PHE A 221 22.64 3.33 -5.15
C PHE A 221 21.86 4.39 -5.90
N VAL A 222 21.24 5.31 -5.16
CA VAL A 222 20.76 6.59 -5.70
C VAL A 222 21.53 7.68 -4.99
N GLY A 223 22.24 8.51 -5.76
CA GLY A 223 23.11 9.55 -5.22
C GLY A 223 22.38 10.61 -4.40
N PRO A 224 23.08 11.32 -3.51
CA PRO A 224 22.47 12.24 -2.55
C PRO A 224 21.70 13.39 -3.19
N LYS A 225 22.15 13.83 -4.38
CA LYS A 225 21.52 14.91 -5.16
C LYS A 225 20.42 14.45 -6.11
N ILE A 226 20.24 13.14 -6.30
CA ILE A 226 19.17 12.61 -7.15
C ILE A 226 17.89 12.54 -6.31
N ARG A 227 16.85 13.24 -6.76
CA ARG A 227 15.51 13.20 -6.16
C ARG A 227 14.72 12.02 -6.72
N ILE A 228 13.96 11.35 -5.87
CA ILE A 228 13.03 10.29 -6.30
C ILE A 228 11.68 10.91 -6.67
N GLN A 229 11.33 10.83 -7.95
CA GLN A 229 10.12 11.43 -8.51
C GLN A 229 8.94 10.46 -8.55
N ASP A 230 7.74 10.98 -8.80
CA ASP A 230 6.54 10.18 -8.99
C ASP A 230 6.69 9.24 -10.19
N GLY A 231 6.16 8.03 -10.05
CA GLY A 231 6.34 6.94 -11.01
C GLY A 231 7.62 6.12 -10.82
N TYR A 232 8.36 6.33 -9.72
CA TYR A 232 9.45 5.45 -9.31
C TYR A 232 8.93 4.08 -8.90
N VAL A 233 9.65 3.03 -9.30
CA VAL A 233 9.34 1.64 -8.95
C VAL A 233 10.56 0.93 -8.33
N ASP A 234 10.35 0.16 -7.26
CA ASP A 234 11.34 -0.77 -6.69
C ASP A 234 10.72 -2.15 -6.37
N GLY A 235 11.17 -3.18 -7.07
CA GLY A 235 10.82 -4.58 -6.84
C GLY A 235 11.82 -5.37 -6.01
N GLY A 236 12.84 -4.73 -5.45
CA GLY A 236 13.92 -5.42 -4.75
C GLY A 236 15.00 -5.94 -5.71
N ARG A 237 15.88 -6.81 -5.21
CA ARG A 237 17.06 -7.29 -5.96
C ARG A 237 16.72 -8.08 -7.22
N GLY A 238 15.63 -8.82 -7.17
CA GLY A 238 15.17 -9.66 -8.28
C GLY A 238 14.26 -8.94 -9.26
N MET A 239 14.09 -7.62 -9.12
CA MET A 239 13.29 -6.85 -10.07
C MET A 239 13.89 -6.99 -11.47
N LYS A 240 13.04 -7.05 -12.49
CA LYS A 240 13.41 -6.86 -13.89
C LYS A 240 12.62 -5.70 -14.45
N LEU A 241 13.21 -4.97 -15.39
CA LEU A 241 12.54 -3.94 -16.18
C LEU A 241 12.62 -4.36 -17.64
N ASP A 242 11.49 -4.36 -18.34
CA ASP A 242 11.49 -4.54 -19.79
C ASP A 242 11.87 -3.22 -20.51
N GLU A 243 12.00 -3.29 -21.83
CA GLU A 243 12.34 -2.13 -22.67
C GLU A 243 11.30 -1.00 -22.58
N LYS A 244 10.06 -1.31 -22.18
CA LYS A 244 8.97 -0.36 -22.01
C LYS A 244 8.91 0.22 -20.59
N GLY A 245 9.79 -0.20 -19.68
CA GLY A 245 9.80 0.23 -18.28
C GLY A 245 8.78 -0.48 -17.40
N GLN A 246 8.20 -1.60 -17.85
CA GLN A 246 7.34 -2.44 -17.03
C GLN A 246 8.19 -3.21 -16.02
N ALA A 247 7.85 -3.09 -14.73
CA ALA A 247 8.56 -3.80 -13.67
C ALA A 247 7.97 -5.19 -13.41
N PHE A 248 8.87 -6.13 -13.08
CA PHE A 248 8.53 -7.49 -12.68
C PHE A 248 9.33 -7.89 -11.45
N SER A 249 8.74 -8.57 -10.47
CA SER A 249 9.49 -9.10 -9.33
C SER A 249 8.80 -10.29 -8.67
N ARG A 250 9.58 -11.08 -7.90
CA ARG A 250 9.05 -12.14 -6.99
C ARG A 250 8.53 -11.58 -5.66
N ARG A 251 8.28 -10.28 -5.64
CA ARG A 251 8.00 -9.44 -4.46
C ARG A 251 7.12 -8.28 -4.89
N GLU A 252 6.61 -7.55 -3.91
CA GLU A 252 5.92 -6.28 -4.10
C GLU A 252 6.76 -5.29 -4.93
N LEU A 253 6.09 -4.57 -5.82
CA LEU A 253 6.63 -3.47 -6.60
C LEU A 253 6.25 -2.17 -5.89
N ILE A 254 7.18 -1.60 -5.12
CA ILE A 254 6.94 -0.36 -4.37
C ILE A 254 6.82 0.79 -5.35
N ILE A 255 5.78 1.61 -5.21
CA ILE A 255 5.51 2.77 -6.04
C ILE A 255 5.65 4.04 -5.20
N VAL A 256 6.34 5.04 -5.74
CA VAL A 256 6.26 6.41 -5.25
C VAL A 256 5.31 7.17 -6.16
N ASP A 257 4.18 7.60 -5.59
CA ASP A 257 3.18 8.39 -6.30
C ASP A 257 2.53 9.36 -5.32
N ARG A 258 3.03 10.58 -5.27
CA ARG A 258 2.54 11.61 -4.36
C ARG A 258 1.13 12.07 -4.68
N GLN A 259 0.59 11.78 -5.86
CA GLN A 259 -0.77 12.19 -6.21
C GLN A 259 -1.79 11.20 -5.68
N ARG A 260 -1.52 9.90 -5.86
CA ARG A 260 -2.40 8.79 -5.46
C ARG A 260 -2.23 8.32 -4.02
N ASP A 261 -1.12 8.64 -3.36
CA ASP A 261 -0.81 8.12 -2.02
C ASP A 261 -1.04 9.18 -0.92
N PRO A 262 -2.23 9.23 -0.30
CA PRO A 262 -2.52 10.19 0.77
C PRO A 262 -1.67 9.96 2.03
N ALA A 263 -1.27 8.72 2.33
CA ALA A 263 -0.39 8.46 3.47
C ALA A 263 1.03 8.99 3.22
N LEU A 264 1.56 8.83 2.00
CA LEU A 264 2.82 9.45 1.62
C LEU A 264 2.74 10.97 1.70
N LYS A 265 1.63 11.60 1.27
CA LYS A 265 1.44 13.06 1.42
C LYS A 265 1.61 13.50 2.88
N GLN A 266 0.96 12.81 3.81
CA GLN A 266 1.08 13.09 5.26
C GLN A 266 2.53 12.96 5.77
N HIS A 267 3.26 11.95 5.30
CA HIS A 267 4.68 11.81 5.66
C HIS A 267 5.53 12.96 5.13
N LEU A 268 5.28 13.42 3.89
CA LEU A 268 5.99 14.53 3.28
C LEU A 268 5.67 15.87 3.97
N GLU A 269 4.43 16.07 4.43
CA GLU A 269 4.05 17.24 5.23
C GLU A 269 4.85 17.32 6.54
N PHE A 270 5.01 16.20 7.25
CA PHE A 270 5.88 16.13 8.42
C PHE A 270 7.32 16.55 8.09
N ALA A 271 7.86 16.07 6.97
CA ALA A 271 9.20 16.41 6.52
C ALA A 271 9.39 17.89 6.12
N ARG A 272 8.30 18.56 5.74
CA ARG A 272 8.27 19.99 5.40
C ARG A 272 8.02 20.90 6.60
N SER A 273 7.76 20.36 7.78
CA SER A 273 7.45 21.15 8.98
C SER A 273 8.61 22.09 9.36
N GLU A 274 8.25 23.29 9.80
CA GLU A 274 9.24 24.30 10.22
C GLU A 274 10.03 23.86 11.46
N GLU A 275 9.39 23.11 12.37
CA GLU A 275 10.08 22.50 13.53
C GLU A 275 11.24 21.61 13.06
N LEU A 276 11.01 20.77 12.05
CA LEU A 276 12.03 19.88 11.53
C LEU A 276 13.13 20.65 10.78
N LYS A 277 12.75 21.65 9.97
CA LYS A 277 13.71 22.50 9.24
C LYS A 277 14.57 23.37 10.16
N ALA A 278 14.10 23.72 11.36
CA ALA A 278 14.86 24.48 12.33
C ALA A 278 16.01 23.67 12.97
N LEU A 279 16.00 22.33 12.85
CA LEU A 279 17.05 21.48 13.41
C LEU A 279 18.31 21.47 12.54
N GLU A 280 19.47 21.39 13.20
CA GLU A 280 20.75 21.07 12.57
C GLU A 280 20.68 19.78 11.74
N PRO A 281 21.40 19.66 10.61
CA PRO A 281 21.22 18.57 9.65
C PRO A 281 21.24 17.15 10.24
N LEU A 282 22.19 16.84 11.14
CA LEU A 282 22.25 15.52 11.76
C LEU A 282 21.10 15.26 12.74
N LYS A 283 20.68 16.28 13.50
CA LYS A 283 19.51 16.19 14.40
C LYS A 283 18.22 16.03 13.59
N ARG A 284 18.12 16.74 12.46
CA ARG A 284 17.03 16.62 11.48
C ARG A 284 16.94 15.20 10.93
N ALA A 285 18.05 14.65 10.44
CA ALA A 285 18.14 13.27 9.97
C ALA A 285 17.75 12.26 11.07
N THR A 286 18.18 12.50 12.32
CA THR A 286 17.83 11.65 13.46
C THR A 286 16.33 11.65 13.72
N ARG A 287 15.70 12.83 13.72
CA ARG A 287 14.26 12.97 13.93
C ARG A 287 13.46 12.30 12.81
N LEU A 288 13.88 12.46 11.56
CA LEU A 288 13.31 11.75 10.41
C LEU A 288 13.43 10.23 10.57
N ALA A 289 14.59 9.72 10.98
CA ALA A 289 14.80 8.29 11.13
C ALA A 289 13.88 7.69 12.20
N GLN A 290 13.66 8.40 13.32
CA GLN A 290 12.70 8.00 14.35
C GLN A 290 11.26 8.03 13.83
N TYR A 291 10.88 9.06 13.08
CA TYR A 291 9.55 9.15 12.47
C TYR A 291 9.29 8.01 11.50
N VAL A 292 10.24 7.73 10.59
CA VAL A 292 10.15 6.61 9.65
C VAL A 292 10.10 5.28 10.39
N ASP A 293 10.83 5.14 11.50
CA ASP A 293 10.76 3.92 12.30
C ASP A 293 9.35 3.65 12.83
N GLN A 294 8.73 4.68 13.38
CA GLN A 294 7.40 4.62 13.99
C GLN A 294 6.31 4.46 12.93
N SER A 295 6.36 5.24 11.85
CA SER A 295 5.36 5.20 10.78
C SER A 295 5.36 3.90 9.98
N MET A 296 6.50 3.21 9.88
CA MET A 296 6.65 1.92 9.18
C MET A 296 6.45 0.70 10.11
N SER A 297 5.89 0.88 11.31
CA SER A 297 5.59 -0.22 12.23
C SER A 297 4.24 0.00 12.91
N LEU A 298 3.21 -0.82 12.60
CA LEU A 298 1.96 -0.80 13.36
C LEU A 298 2.20 -1.14 14.83
N ASP A 299 3.05 -2.14 15.08
CA ASP A 299 3.51 -2.50 16.43
C ASP A 299 4.97 -2.05 16.61
N LYS A 300 5.20 -1.16 17.58
CA LYS A 300 6.52 -0.60 17.90
C LYS A 300 7.50 -1.66 18.42
N ALA A 301 7.00 -2.75 19.00
CA ALA A 301 7.81 -3.90 19.42
C ALA A 301 8.11 -4.84 18.25
N ASN A 302 7.18 -4.95 17.29
CA ASN A 302 7.29 -5.84 16.13
C ASN A 302 7.58 -5.08 14.82
N ARG A 303 8.80 -4.55 14.72
CA ARG A 303 9.29 -3.71 13.62
C ARG A 303 9.62 -4.48 12.34
N TRP A 304 9.57 -5.80 12.41
CA TRP A 304 9.69 -6.75 11.30
C TRP A 304 9.08 -8.07 11.74
N SER A 305 8.10 -8.55 10.98
CA SER A 305 7.48 -9.85 11.24
C SER A 305 7.68 -10.75 10.01
N THR A 306 7.95 -12.03 10.25
CA THR A 306 7.94 -13.05 9.19
C THR A 306 6.63 -13.01 8.38
N PRO A 307 5.44 -12.88 9.01
CA PRO A 307 4.18 -12.66 8.29
C PRO A 307 4.22 -11.48 7.31
N ALA A 308 4.74 -10.32 7.71
CA ALA A 308 4.85 -9.16 6.82
C ALA A 308 5.66 -9.49 5.56
N VAL A 309 6.80 -10.17 5.72
CA VAL A 309 7.62 -10.60 4.58
C VAL A 309 6.90 -11.60 3.70
N VAL A 310 6.17 -12.54 4.29
CA VAL A 310 5.41 -13.55 3.56
C VAL A 310 4.33 -12.88 2.71
N LEU A 311 3.54 -11.96 3.27
CA LEU A 311 2.52 -11.20 2.53
C LEU A 311 3.13 -10.47 1.34
N LEU A 312 4.22 -9.74 1.58
CA LEU A 312 4.93 -8.98 0.55
C LEU A 312 5.56 -9.86 -0.56
N SER A 313 5.97 -11.08 -0.22
CA SER A 313 6.64 -12.00 -1.16
C SER A 313 5.73 -13.07 -1.75
N ARG A 314 4.47 -13.15 -1.31
CA ARG A 314 3.46 -14.09 -1.82
C ARG A 314 2.25 -13.33 -2.33
N GLU A 315 1.45 -12.77 -1.42
CA GLU A 315 0.17 -12.11 -1.76
C GLU A 315 0.37 -10.91 -2.70
N TYR A 316 1.40 -10.09 -2.45
CA TYR A 316 1.70 -8.91 -3.28
C TYR A 316 2.82 -9.16 -4.29
N ALA A 317 3.19 -10.42 -4.55
CA ALA A 317 4.27 -10.73 -5.48
C ALA A 317 3.92 -10.22 -6.88
N ASN A 318 4.80 -9.41 -7.46
CA ASN A 318 4.64 -8.81 -8.78
C ASN A 318 3.51 -7.76 -8.86
N GLU A 319 3.03 -7.25 -7.73
CA GLU A 319 1.94 -6.26 -7.67
C GLU A 319 2.43 -4.92 -7.14
N GLY A 320 1.83 -3.85 -7.65
CA GLY A 320 2.05 -2.49 -7.22
C GLY A 320 1.55 -2.23 -5.80
N VAL A 321 2.43 -1.71 -4.95
CA VAL A 321 2.08 -1.25 -3.61
C VAL A 321 2.53 0.19 -3.44
N LEU A 322 1.59 1.09 -3.12
CA LEU A 322 1.93 2.46 -2.75
C LEU A 322 2.75 2.46 -1.46
N LEU A 323 3.82 3.24 -1.42
CA LEU A 323 4.75 3.24 -0.28
C LEU A 323 4.06 3.56 1.06
N GLY A 324 3.10 4.48 1.07
CA GLY A 324 2.34 4.87 2.26
C GLY A 324 1.35 3.80 2.74
N ASP A 325 0.99 2.83 1.91
CA ASP A 325 0.07 1.75 2.27
C ASP A 325 0.77 0.52 2.86
N VAL A 326 2.10 0.44 2.81
CA VAL A 326 2.87 -0.75 3.24
C VAL A 326 2.46 -1.24 4.64
N THR A 327 2.32 -0.35 5.62
CA THR A 327 1.94 -0.77 6.98
C THR A 327 0.49 -1.21 7.08
N ARG A 328 -0.42 -0.65 6.29
CA ARG A 328 -1.82 -1.10 6.23
C ARG A 328 -1.92 -2.51 5.65
N LEU A 329 -1.07 -2.86 4.69
CA LEU A 329 -1.16 -4.13 3.97
C LEU A 329 -0.37 -5.26 4.62
N CYS A 330 0.72 -4.96 5.34
CA CYS A 330 1.57 -6.01 5.94
C CYS A 330 2.06 -5.70 7.36
N GLY A 331 1.60 -4.62 7.98
CA GLY A 331 1.87 -4.24 9.37
C GLY A 331 3.23 -3.64 9.66
N ALA A 332 4.27 -4.04 8.94
CA ALA A 332 5.61 -3.48 9.11
C ALA A 332 6.38 -3.42 7.79
N GLY A 333 6.94 -2.25 7.49
CA GLY A 333 7.85 -2.06 6.37
C GLY A 333 9.23 -2.65 6.66
N VAL A 334 9.76 -3.45 5.73
CA VAL A 334 11.16 -3.91 5.79
C VAL A 334 12.16 -2.80 5.41
N CYS A 335 13.47 -3.09 5.51
CA CYS A 335 14.56 -2.12 5.29
C CYS A 335 14.44 -1.26 4.02
N ARG A 336 14.04 -1.83 2.88
CA ARG A 336 13.88 -1.06 1.63
C ARG A 336 12.76 -0.03 1.68
N HIS A 337 11.64 -0.33 2.33
CA HIS A 337 10.54 0.62 2.50
C HIS A 337 10.97 1.78 3.38
N ARG A 338 11.62 1.47 4.51
CA ARG A 338 12.11 2.47 5.46
C ARG A 338 13.17 3.36 4.82
N ALA A 339 14.15 2.77 4.12
CA ALA A 339 15.21 3.54 3.47
C ALA A 339 14.68 4.42 2.33
N LEU A 340 13.71 3.92 1.56
CA LEU A 340 13.04 4.69 0.51
C LEU A 340 12.22 5.84 1.09
N LEU A 341 11.39 5.60 2.11
CA LEU A 341 10.63 6.66 2.78
C LEU A 341 11.58 7.70 3.38
N PHE A 342 12.63 7.27 4.10
CA PHE A 342 13.63 8.18 4.65
C PHE A 342 14.27 9.05 3.56
N LYS A 343 14.65 8.48 2.41
CA LYS A 343 15.19 9.25 1.29
C LYS A 343 14.22 10.33 0.81
N LEU A 344 12.95 9.99 0.62
CA LEU A 344 11.92 10.95 0.20
C LEU A 344 11.74 12.07 1.22
N LEU A 345 11.68 11.74 2.52
CA LEU A 345 11.51 12.73 3.58
C LEU A 345 12.75 13.61 3.74
N ALA A 346 13.95 13.02 3.65
CA ALA A 346 15.21 13.76 3.71
C ALA A 346 15.33 14.76 2.56
N ASP A 347 14.86 14.39 1.36
CA ASP A 347 14.82 15.28 0.21
C ASP A 347 13.95 16.52 0.46
N GLU A 348 12.74 16.34 1.00
CA GLU A 348 11.82 17.43 1.39
C GLU A 348 12.37 18.28 2.55
N ALA A 349 13.09 17.63 3.46
CA ALA A 349 13.72 18.28 4.61
C ALA A 349 15.05 18.97 4.25
N GLY A 350 15.43 19.04 2.97
CA GLY A 350 16.62 19.75 2.51
C GLY A 350 17.95 19.09 2.90
N LEU A 351 17.96 17.76 3.05
CA LEU A 351 19.18 16.99 3.35
C LEU A 351 19.72 16.31 2.09
N ASP A 352 21.05 16.20 2.02
CA ASP A 352 21.75 15.43 0.99
C ASP A 352 21.91 13.98 1.46
N VAL A 353 21.00 13.12 0.99
CA VAL A 353 20.92 11.73 1.44
C VAL A 353 20.90 10.79 0.27
N ALA A 354 21.78 9.81 0.25
CA ALA A 354 21.73 8.71 -0.70
C ALA A 354 20.79 7.59 -0.24
N LEU A 355 20.25 6.84 -1.19
CA LEU A 355 19.57 5.57 -0.95
C LEU A 355 20.50 4.42 -1.35
N VAL A 356 20.74 3.48 -0.45
CA VAL A 356 21.73 2.42 -0.63
C VAL A 356 21.10 1.05 -0.41
N ARG A 357 21.51 0.08 -1.22
CA ARG A 357 21.31 -1.35 -0.99
C ARG A 357 22.67 -2.04 -1.01
N GLY A 358 22.85 -3.07 -0.19
CA GLY A 358 24.12 -3.80 -0.15
C GLY A 358 24.11 -4.98 0.80
N ASN A 359 25.27 -5.61 0.99
CA ASN A 359 25.47 -6.64 2.00
C ASN A 359 25.53 -5.99 3.38
N TYR A 360 24.68 -6.46 4.29
CA TYR A 360 24.74 -6.20 5.71
C TYR A 360 25.18 -7.47 6.39
N GLY A 361 26.24 -7.41 7.20
CA GLY A 361 26.51 -8.54 8.05
C GLY A 361 27.66 -8.48 9.02
N ASP A 362 27.56 -9.37 10.00
CA ASP A 362 28.60 -9.74 10.96
C ASP A 362 28.63 -11.27 11.07
N ALA A 363 29.37 -11.81 12.05
CA ALA A 363 29.44 -13.25 12.30
C ALA A 363 28.07 -13.93 12.58
N SER A 364 27.03 -13.15 12.92
CA SER A 364 25.69 -13.63 13.30
C SER A 364 24.61 -13.41 12.23
N ARG A 365 24.84 -12.53 11.25
CA ARG A 365 23.85 -12.19 10.23
C ARG A 365 24.55 -11.84 8.93
N ALA A 366 24.22 -12.49 7.83
CA ALA A 366 24.69 -12.13 6.50
C ALA A 366 23.51 -12.07 5.54
N GLY A 367 23.36 -10.97 4.80
CA GLY A 367 22.30 -10.84 3.81
C GLY A 367 22.20 -9.45 3.20
N GLY A 368 21.39 -9.29 2.16
CA GLY A 368 21.18 -7.99 1.56
C GLY A 368 20.22 -7.11 2.36
N HIS A 369 20.53 -5.83 2.44
CA HIS A 369 19.89 -4.82 3.27
C HIS A 369 19.83 -3.47 2.55
N ALA A 370 19.06 -2.52 3.07
CA ALA A 370 18.95 -1.17 2.54
C ALA A 370 19.03 -0.15 3.68
N TRP A 371 19.76 0.94 3.43
CA TRP A 371 20.00 2.03 4.38
C TRP A 371 20.20 3.33 3.59
N ASN A 372 20.47 4.42 4.31
CA ASN A 372 20.76 5.71 3.72
C ASN A 372 22.13 6.23 4.15
N GLU A 373 22.72 7.09 3.33
CA GLU A 373 23.97 7.78 3.67
C GLU A 373 23.73 9.29 3.62
N LEU A 374 23.89 9.96 4.76
CA LEU A 374 23.80 11.40 4.91
C LEU A 374 25.15 12.05 4.60
N TYR A 375 25.14 13.10 3.80
CA TYR A 375 26.30 13.91 3.45
C TYR A 375 26.12 15.30 4.06
N LEU A 376 26.99 15.67 4.98
CA LEU A 376 26.98 17.00 5.59
C LEU A 376 27.83 17.99 4.76
N PRO A 377 27.51 19.30 4.78
CA PRO A 377 28.28 20.31 4.06
C PRO A 377 29.75 20.40 4.48
N ASP A 378 30.07 19.98 5.71
CA ASP A 378 31.43 19.94 6.26
C ASP A 378 32.23 18.69 5.83
N GLY A 379 31.69 17.87 4.92
CA GLY A 379 32.32 16.67 4.40
C GLY A 379 32.12 15.42 5.26
N ARG A 380 31.55 15.54 6.47
CA ARG A 380 31.22 14.36 7.28
C ARG A 380 30.10 13.56 6.63
N ARG A 381 30.19 12.24 6.73
CA ARG A 381 29.17 11.31 6.25
C ARG A 381 28.67 10.44 7.39
N PHE A 382 27.40 10.05 7.32
CA PHE A 382 26.77 9.17 8.30
C PHE A 382 25.93 8.11 7.61
N ILE A 383 26.00 6.88 8.09
CA ILE A 383 24.98 5.87 7.83
C ILE A 383 23.75 6.22 8.65
N ILE A 384 22.59 6.21 8.01
CA ILE A 384 21.28 6.24 8.66
C ILE A 384 20.58 4.94 8.33
N ASP A 385 20.48 4.05 9.32
CA ASP A 385 19.77 2.78 9.22
C ASP A 385 18.56 2.80 10.15
N THR A 386 17.43 3.21 9.60
CA THR A 386 16.16 3.25 10.32
C THR A 386 15.72 1.86 10.80
N MET A 387 15.99 0.81 10.02
CA MET A 387 15.61 -0.55 10.40
C MET A 387 16.39 -1.01 11.64
N GLN A 388 17.68 -0.70 11.71
CA GLN A 388 18.54 -1.07 12.84
C GLN A 388 18.60 -0.03 13.96
N ARG A 389 17.91 1.13 13.81
CA ARG A 389 18.01 2.30 14.71
C ARG A 389 19.46 2.75 14.92
N ARG A 390 20.23 2.78 13.84
CA ARG A 390 21.65 3.12 13.88
C ARG A 390 21.94 4.39 13.09
N ILE A 391 22.72 5.26 13.70
CA ILE A 391 23.29 6.45 13.08
C ILE A 391 24.77 6.42 13.42
N GLU A 392 25.61 6.23 12.42
CA GLU A 392 27.04 5.94 12.61
C GLU A 392 27.88 6.76 11.63
N PRO A 393 29.04 7.31 12.04
CA PRO A 393 29.96 7.97 11.11
C PRO A 393 30.41 7.01 10.01
N LEU A 394 30.45 7.50 8.78
CA LEU A 394 30.87 6.75 7.60
C LEU A 394 32.20 7.32 7.09
N GLY A 395 33.23 6.48 7.08
CA GLY A 395 34.54 6.79 6.50
C GLY A 395 34.62 6.45 5.02
N THR A 396 35.84 6.51 4.47
CA THR A 396 36.15 6.06 3.10
C THR A 396 35.83 4.58 2.92
N ASP A 397 36.13 3.77 3.94
CA ASP A 397 36.13 2.32 3.79
C ASP A 397 34.86 1.60 4.27
N GLY A 398 33.96 2.32 4.94
CA GLY A 398 32.77 1.73 5.58
C GLY A 398 32.36 2.51 6.83
N SER A 399 31.45 1.93 7.61
CA SER A 399 31.16 2.47 8.95
C SER A 399 32.44 2.49 9.78
N GLN A 400 32.69 3.60 10.46
CA GLN A 400 33.84 3.73 11.36
C GLN A 400 33.64 2.95 12.67
N THR A 401 32.41 2.54 12.95
CA THR A 401 32.02 1.88 14.21
C THR A 401 31.56 0.44 14.02
N SER A 402 31.44 -0.03 12.77
CA SER A 402 30.95 -1.38 12.48
C SER A 402 31.48 -1.90 11.15
N SER A 403 31.93 -3.16 11.12
CA SER A 403 32.22 -3.87 9.87
C SER A 403 30.98 -4.25 9.06
N ARG A 404 29.77 -3.98 9.59
CA ARG A 404 28.49 -4.39 8.99
C ARG A 404 28.10 -3.62 7.73
N TYR A 405 28.62 -2.41 7.57
CA TYR A 405 28.24 -1.50 6.49
C TYR A 405 29.45 -1.16 5.63
N LEU A 406 29.41 -1.58 4.36
CA LEU A 406 30.41 -1.25 3.36
C LEU A 406 29.93 -0.08 2.49
N THR A 407 30.85 0.82 2.11
CA THR A 407 30.61 1.85 1.10
C THR A 407 30.42 1.21 -0.27
N ILE A 408 29.82 1.93 -1.23
CA ILE A 408 29.66 1.48 -2.63
C ILE A 408 31.00 1.16 -3.29
N ASP A 409 32.03 1.94 -2.96
CA ASP A 409 33.36 1.83 -3.55
C ASP A 409 34.11 0.55 -3.08
N ASN A 410 33.72 -0.01 -1.93
CA ASN A 410 34.35 -1.20 -1.33
C ASN A 410 33.45 -2.45 -1.36
N LYS A 411 32.46 -2.56 -2.26
CA LYS A 411 31.51 -3.70 -2.26
C LYS A 411 32.03 -4.91 -3.03
N PRO A 412 32.32 -6.06 -2.38
CA PRO A 412 32.21 -7.35 -3.05
C PRO A 412 30.72 -7.65 -3.16
N TRP A 413 30.15 -7.54 -4.36
CA TRP A 413 28.75 -7.91 -4.56
C TRP A 413 28.52 -9.40 -4.27
N TYR A 414 27.25 -9.72 -3.92
CA TYR A 414 26.69 -11.06 -3.77
C TYR A 414 27.40 -12.09 -4.67
N PRO A 415 27.64 -13.34 -4.21
CA PRO A 415 28.20 -14.35 -5.10
C PRO A 415 27.38 -14.35 -6.39
N LYS A 416 28.05 -14.24 -7.55
CA LYS A 416 27.43 -14.49 -8.86
C LYS A 416 26.57 -15.73 -8.66
N SER A 417 25.29 -15.66 -9.01
CA SER A 417 24.39 -16.82 -8.98
C SER A 417 25.21 -18.03 -9.37
N LYS A 418 25.26 -19.08 -8.53
CA LYS A 418 25.89 -20.34 -8.92
C LYS A 418 25.42 -20.61 -10.36
N PRO A 419 26.33 -20.81 -11.34
CA PRO A 419 25.89 -21.24 -12.66
C PRO A 419 24.92 -22.40 -12.42
N ALA A 420 23.76 -22.35 -13.10
CA ALA A 420 22.76 -23.40 -13.01
C ALA A 420 23.50 -24.72 -12.96
N GLU A 421 23.37 -25.46 -11.85
CA GLU A 421 23.96 -26.79 -11.77
C GLU A 421 23.49 -27.50 -13.04
N ALA A 422 24.45 -27.80 -13.91
CA ALA A 422 24.20 -28.56 -15.11
C ALA A 422 23.33 -29.73 -14.70
N GLU A 423 22.17 -29.86 -15.34
CA GLU A 423 21.28 -30.99 -15.18
C GLU A 423 22.15 -32.24 -15.07
N ARG A 424 22.16 -32.85 -13.89
CA ARG A 424 22.78 -34.17 -13.75
C ARG A 424 22.05 -35.04 -14.76
N PRO A 425 22.77 -35.72 -15.67
CA PRO A 425 22.12 -36.59 -16.64
C PRO A 425 21.26 -37.58 -15.85
N GLN A 426 20.00 -37.69 -16.27
CA GLN A 426 19.14 -38.80 -15.87
C GLN A 426 19.89 -40.07 -16.23
N ASN A 427 20.41 -40.78 -15.23
CA ASN A 427 20.81 -42.16 -15.42
C ASN A 427 19.52 -42.97 -15.62
N SER A 428 19.24 -43.24 -16.88
CA SER A 428 18.44 -44.36 -17.35
C SER A 428 19.11 -45.69 -16.99
N ALA A 429 18.30 -46.66 -16.55
CA ALA A 429 18.57 -48.10 -16.40
C ALA A 429 19.55 -48.50 -15.27
N ASN A 430 19.28 -49.49 -14.42
CA ASN A 430 18.40 -50.68 -14.49
C ASN A 430 17.52 -50.85 -13.26
#